data_AF-A0A530GDY4-F1
#
_entry.id   AF-A0A530GDY4-F1
#
_cell.length_a   1.000
_cell.length_b   1.000
_cell.length_c   1.000
_cell.angle_alpha   90.00
_cell.angle_beta   90.00
_cell.angle_gamma   90.00
#
_symmetry.space_group_name_H-M   'P 1'
#
loop_
_entity.id
_entity.type
_entity.pdbx_description
1 polymer ?
#
loop_
_entity_poly.entity_id
_entity_poly.type
_entity_poly.pdbx_seq_one_letter_code
_entity_poly.pdbx_strand_id
1 'polypeptide(L)'
;AAWGMHLDFAPDIAGGAVFPYLESMANQSFGMVLGKGGADTIIHALAGMVKAACGQITTGADVAEIMVSGGRATGVRLASGETHVATKAL
;
A
#
# COMPACT_ATOMS: atom_id res chain seq x y z
N ALA A 1 6.51 -1.38 12.73
CA ALA A 1 7.50 -0.47 13.35
C ALA A 1 6.81 0.33 14.45
N ALA A 2 7.49 0.70 15.54
CA ALA A 2 6.93 1.66 16.50
C ALA A 2 6.64 2.98 15.77
N TRP A 3 5.58 3.69 16.17
CA TRP A 3 5.00 4.82 15.44
C TRP A 3 6.05 5.88 15.01
N GLY A 4 7.05 6.13 15.86
CA GLY A 4 8.16 7.06 15.56
C GLY A 4 9.20 6.59 14.54
N MET A 5 9.05 5.41 13.92
CA MET A 5 9.95 4.90 12.88
C MET A 5 9.29 4.81 11.50
N HIS A 6 8.06 5.31 11.34
CA HIS A 6 7.34 5.27 10.05
C HIS A 6 7.84 6.34 9.06
N LEU A 7 8.45 7.42 9.56
CA LEU A 7 8.83 8.60 8.77
C LEU A 7 10.22 8.51 8.10
N ASP A 8 10.86 7.34 8.07
CA ASP A 8 12.26 7.16 7.62
C ASP A 8 13.30 8.02 8.37
N PHE A 9 12.93 8.57 9.54
CA PHE A 9 13.80 9.32 10.45
C PHE A 9 14.06 8.50 11.70
N ALA A 10 15.09 7.65 11.65
CA ALA A 10 15.48 6.85 12.80
C ALA A 10 15.99 7.76 13.95
N PRO A 11 15.78 7.37 15.22
CA PRO A 11 16.09 8.21 16.39
C PRO A 11 17.59 8.53 16.56
N ASP A 12 18.45 7.76 15.91
CA ASP A 12 19.90 7.92 15.82
C ASP A 12 20.35 8.97 14.79
N ILE A 13 19.44 9.48 13.95
CA ILE A 13 19.69 10.58 13.02
C ILE A 13 19.46 11.92 13.75
N ALA A 14 20.34 12.90 13.54
CA ALA A 14 20.21 14.23 14.13
C ALA A 14 18.84 14.86 13.81
N GLY A 15 18.03 15.10 14.83
CA GLY A 15 16.66 15.63 14.70
C GLY A 15 15.57 14.56 14.50
N GLY A 16 15.91 13.28 14.33
CA GLY A 16 14.94 12.20 14.10
C GLY A 16 13.98 11.97 15.27
N ALA A 17 14.44 12.18 16.51
CA ALA A 17 13.59 12.08 17.71
C ALA A 17 12.63 13.28 17.90
N VAL A 18 12.87 14.41 17.22
CA VAL A 18 12.04 15.62 17.34
C VAL A 18 10.72 15.46 16.60
N PHE A 19 10.72 14.73 15.48
CA PHE A 19 9.52 14.49 14.67
C PHE A 19 8.41 13.77 15.45
N PRO A 20 8.66 12.59 16.08
CA PRO A 20 7.64 11.90 16.87
C PRO A 20 7.13 12.73 18.06
N TYR A 21 7.99 13.57 18.65
CA TYR A 21 7.60 14.45 19.76
C TYR A 21 6.63 15.55 19.29
N LEU A 22 6.96 16.27 18.22
CA LEU A 22 6.09 17.31 17.66
C LEU A 22 4.80 16.72 17.08
N GLU A 23 4.88 15.55 16.44
CA GLU A 23 3.72 14.85 15.88
C GLU A 23 2.74 14.44 16.98
N SER A 24 3.23 14.05 18.16
CA SER A 24 2.37 13.78 19.31
C SER A 24 1.59 15.02 19.78
N MET A 25 2.25 16.19 19.82
CA MET A 25 1.62 17.46 20.17
C MET A 25 0.62 17.91 19.10
N ALA A 26 0.95 17.71 17.84
CA ALA A 26 0.07 18.00 16.71
C ALA A 26 -1.17 17.10 16.74
N ASN A 27 -1.01 15.78 16.94
CA ASN A 27 -2.12 14.85 17.07
C ASN A 27 -3.01 15.12 18.28
N GLN A 28 -2.43 15.56 19.40
CA GLN A 28 -3.20 15.99 20.58
C GLN A 28 -3.99 17.27 20.32
N SER A 29 -3.48 18.16 19.47
CA SER A 29 -4.09 19.47 19.18
C SER A 29 -5.12 19.43 18.03
N PHE A 30 -4.86 18.62 17.00
CA PHE A 30 -5.65 18.56 15.77
C PHE A 30 -6.42 17.24 15.59
N GLY A 31 -6.16 16.26 16.46
CA GLY A 31 -6.69 14.90 16.33
C GLY A 31 -5.95 14.09 15.27
N MET A 32 -6.13 12.77 15.31
CA MET A 32 -5.69 11.88 14.23
C MET A 32 -6.88 11.60 13.31
N VAL A 33 -6.72 11.87 12.02
CA VAL A 33 -7.74 11.54 11.01
C VAL A 33 -7.66 10.06 10.68
N LEU A 34 -8.13 9.23 11.60
CA LEU A 34 -8.33 7.81 11.35
C LEU A 34 -9.71 7.63 10.73
N GLY A 35 -9.79 6.83 9.66
CA GLY A 35 -11.08 6.36 9.15
C GLY A 35 -11.88 5.73 10.29
N LYS A 36 -13.19 6.02 10.35
CA LYS A 36 -14.06 5.41 11.35
C LYS A 36 -14.03 3.88 11.14
N GLY A 37 -13.44 3.16 12.10
CA GLY A 37 -13.21 1.72 12.01
C GLY A 37 -11.73 1.32 12.03
N GLY A 38 -10.82 2.28 11.84
CA GLY A 38 -9.38 2.03 11.80
C GLY A 38 -8.76 2.33 10.43
N ALA A 39 -7.46 2.05 10.29
CA ALA A 39 -6.70 2.36 9.08
C ALA A 39 -7.11 1.52 7.85
N ASP A 40 -7.69 0.34 8.05
CA ASP A 40 -8.21 -0.54 7.00
C ASP A 40 -9.43 0.05 6.27
N THR A 41 -10.14 0.99 6.90
CA THR A 41 -11.34 1.64 6.34
C THR A 41 -11.09 2.21 4.94
N ILE A 42 -9.95 2.87 4.73
CA ILE A 42 -9.62 3.44 3.41
C ILE A 42 -9.35 2.34 2.37
N ILE A 43 -8.70 1.24 2.79
CA ILE A 43 -8.41 0.10 1.92
C ILE A 43 -9.72 -0.56 1.49
N HIS A 44 -10.66 -0.75 2.42
CA HIS A 44 -11.99 -1.27 2.12
C HIS A 44 -12.78 -0.35 1.19
N ALA A 45 -12.71 0.98 1.39
CA ALA A 45 -13.36 1.95 0.51
C ALA A 45 -12.81 1.88 -0.92
N LEU A 46 -11.47 1.89 -1.07
CA LEU A 46 -10.80 1.76 -2.38
C LEU A 46 -11.13 0.43 -3.05
N ALA A 47 -11.07 -0.69 -2.32
CA ALA A 47 -11.44 -2.00 -2.84
C ALA A 47 -12.92 -2.06 -3.26
N GLY A 48 -13.79 -1.38 -2.52
CA GLY A 48 -15.20 -1.22 -2.87
C GLY A 48 -15.39 -0.48 -4.19
N MET A 49 -14.64 0.61 -4.42
CA MET A 49 -14.69 1.36 -5.70
C MET A 49 -14.23 0.50 -6.88
N VAL A 50 -13.17 -0.30 -6.72
CA VAL A 50 -12.70 -1.22 -7.77
C VAL A 50 -13.79 -2.24 -8.11
N LYS A 51 -14.40 -2.87 -7.11
CA LYS A 51 -15.48 -3.85 -7.31
C LYS A 51 -16.73 -3.23 -7.93
N ALA A 52 -17.10 -2.01 -7.51
CA ALA A 52 -18.22 -1.26 -8.08
C ALA A 52 -17.99 -0.92 -9.56
N ALA A 53 -16.74 -0.74 -9.97
CA ALA A 53 -16.33 -0.58 -11.36
C ALA A 53 -16.14 -1.91 -12.11
N CYS A 54 -16.67 -3.03 -11.58
CA CYS A 54 -16.52 -4.40 -12.10
C CYS A 54 -15.07 -4.91 -12.15
N GLY A 55 -14.15 -4.26 -11.44
CA GLY A 55 -12.78 -4.73 -11.26
C GLY A 55 -12.70 -5.93 -10.29
N GLN A 56 -11.64 -6.71 -10.43
CA GLN A 56 -11.36 -7.87 -9.57
C GLN A 56 -10.11 -7.63 -8.73
N ILE A 57 -10.15 -8.12 -7.49
CA ILE A 57 -9.01 -8.11 -6.56
C ILE A 57 -8.84 -9.55 -6.08
N THR A 58 -7.70 -10.15 -6.43
CA THR A 58 -7.33 -11.50 -6.02
C THR A 58 -6.20 -11.40 -5.00
N THR A 59 -6.38 -12.02 -3.83
CA THR A 59 -5.36 -12.09 -2.77
C THR A 59 -4.81 -13.52 -2.66
N GLY A 60 -3.63 -13.68 -2.06
CA GLY A 60 -2.93 -14.97 -2.05
C GLY A 60 -2.44 -15.40 -3.45
N ALA A 61 -2.29 -14.44 -4.35
CA ALA A 61 -1.86 -14.63 -5.73
C ALA A 61 -0.43 -14.12 -5.92
N ASP A 62 0.54 -14.85 -5.37
CA ASP A 62 1.95 -14.47 -5.46
C ASP A 62 2.43 -14.51 -6.91
N VAL A 63 3.02 -13.43 -7.40
CA VAL A 63 3.55 -13.33 -8.77
C VAL A 63 4.94 -13.95 -8.83
N ALA A 64 5.13 -14.94 -9.71
CA ALA A 64 6.40 -15.63 -9.92
C ALA A 64 7.19 -15.08 -11.12
N GLU A 65 6.52 -14.59 -12.17
CA GLU A 65 7.17 -14.02 -13.34
C GLU A 65 6.34 -12.90 -13.99
N ILE A 66 7.00 -11.84 -14.46
CA ILE A 66 6.43 -10.87 -15.40
C ILE A 66 6.66 -11.38 -16.81
N MET A 67 5.60 -11.61 -17.57
CA MET A 67 5.69 -12.04 -18.96
C MET A 67 5.96 -10.84 -19.86
N VAL A 68 6.94 -10.97 -20.76
CA VAL A 68 7.35 -9.91 -21.68
C VAL A 68 7.34 -10.43 -23.11
N SER A 69 6.77 -9.67 -24.04
CA SER A 69 6.82 -9.93 -25.47
C SER A 69 7.03 -8.63 -26.25
N GLY A 70 7.88 -8.67 -27.28
CA GLY A 70 8.22 -7.48 -28.06
C GLY A 70 8.78 -6.32 -27.22
N GLY A 71 9.47 -6.63 -26.11
CA GLY A 71 10.01 -5.64 -25.18
C GLY A 71 8.98 -4.96 -24.27
N ARG A 72 7.73 -5.47 -24.19
CA ARG A 72 6.67 -4.91 -23.32
C ARG A 72 6.10 -5.99 -22.40
N ALA A 73 5.76 -5.60 -21.18
CA ALA A 73 5.03 -6.48 -20.26
C ALA A 73 3.63 -6.79 -20.81
N THR A 74 3.28 -8.08 -20.86
CA THR A 74 2.02 -8.58 -21.40
C THR A 74 1.17 -9.31 -20.37
N GLY A 75 1.66 -9.46 -19.14
CA GLY A 75 0.95 -10.10 -18.05
C GLY A 75 1.88 -10.64 -16.97
N VAL A 76 1.32 -11.45 -16.09
CA VAL A 76 2.05 -12.10 -14.99
C VAL A 76 1.69 -13.58 -14.92
N ARG A 77 2.67 -14.40 -14.53
CA ARG A 77 2.44 -15.78 -14.09
C ARG A 77 2.55 -15.85 -12.58
N LEU A 78 1.56 -16.46 -11.95
CA LEU A 78 1.53 -16.68 -10.50
C LEU A 78 2.38 -17.89 -10.12
N ALA A 79 2.77 -17.98 -8.85
CA ALA A 79 3.47 -19.12 -8.27
C ALA A 79 2.63 -20.42 -8.34
N SER A 80 1.30 -20.31 -8.41
CA SER A 80 0.38 -21.42 -8.66
C SER A 80 0.47 -21.99 -10.08
N GLY A 81 1.12 -21.28 -11.02
CA GLY A 81 1.16 -21.60 -12.45
C GLY A 81 0.07 -20.91 -13.28
N GLU A 82 -0.94 -20.31 -12.64
CA GLU A 82 -1.96 -19.51 -13.32
C GLU A 82 -1.35 -18.27 -14.00
N THR A 83 -1.93 -17.86 -15.12
CA THR A 83 -1.43 -16.73 -15.92
C THR A 83 -2.53 -15.69 -16.12
N HIS A 84 -2.21 -14.43 -15.80
CA HIS A 84 -3.09 -13.28 -16.05
C HIS A 84 -2.47 -12.40 -17.12
N VAL A 85 -3.17 -12.26 -18.24
CA VAL A 85 -2.78 -11.35 -19.34
C VAL A 85 -3.23 -9.92 -19.06
N ALA A 86 -2.38 -8.97 -19.42
CA ALA A 86 -2.64 -7.55 -19.28
C ALA A 86 -2.30 -6.82 -20.58
N THR A 87 -3.20 -5.96 -21.02
CA THR A 87 -2.98 -5.07 -22.18
C THR A 87 -2.32 -3.75 -21.79
N LYS A 88 -2.28 -3.45 -20.49
CA LYS A 88 -1.66 -2.25 -19.92
C LYS A 88 -1.01 -2.60 -18.57
N ALA A 89 0.28 -2.30 -18.48
CA ALA A 89 1.03 -2.21 -17.24
C ALA A 89 1.70 -0.82 -17.24
N LEU A 90 1.50 -0.04 -16.18
CA LEU A 90 2.09 1.30 -15.99
C LEU A 90 3.28 1.20 -15.04
#